data_AF-A0A8I1RII4-F1
#
_entry.id   AF-A0A8I1RII4-F1
#
_cell.length_a   1.000
_cell.length_b   1.000
_cell.length_c   1.000
_cell.angle_alpha   90.00
_cell.angle_beta   90.00
_cell.angle_gamma   90.00
#
_symmetry.space_group_name_H-M   'P 1'
#
loop_
_entity.id
_entity.type
_entity.pdbx_description
1 polymer ?
#
loop_
_entity_poly.entity_id
_entity_poly.type
_entity_poly.pdbx_seq_one_letter_code
_entity_poly.pdbx_strand_id
1 'polypeptide(L)'
;MALAETLNAPLIGPARIALNHSASSIHDPAQAKKLGFRGSAVGGNLHLDIFAPLLVRAYGQEWFERGALSLYFLNIVVSGEPVQAVVEAPPAPGAQTRIHARRADDHAFRVCEGTASLGDHARSALALRDLKTCDDADLRMLKGVKPGQSLGRAEGIVRRTDQDAQIANGSNNEPMDWYRGASPWGGPIASAGSTAALMFRLLVGDGEHHHHDRISPHIGDASGMFGAFQIAYENGPVFLDRPYSVEGKAVGVGQSPKTEYLWWDATATDESGKVAARMRHLLRFIKASSPLYPELQAR
;
A
#
# COMPACT_ATOMS: atom_id res chain seq x y z
N MET A 1 -4.09 20.61 -22.32
CA MET A 1 -5.06 20.38 -21.23
C MET A 1 -6.22 19.60 -21.84
N ALA A 2 -6.24 18.27 -21.71
CA ALA A 2 -7.42 17.50 -22.10
C ALA A 2 -8.49 17.73 -21.02
N LEU A 3 -9.67 18.18 -21.42
CA LEU A 3 -10.81 18.33 -20.51
C LEU A 3 -11.12 16.97 -19.88
N ALA A 4 -11.26 16.93 -18.55
CA ALA A 4 -11.71 15.73 -17.84
C ALA A 4 -13.07 15.31 -18.40
N GLU A 5 -13.15 14.10 -18.95
CA GLU A 5 -14.38 13.56 -19.50
C GLU A 5 -15.34 13.24 -18.35
N THR A 6 -16.59 13.71 -18.42
CA THR A 6 -17.62 13.31 -17.46
C THR A 6 -17.91 11.83 -17.68
N LEU A 7 -17.44 10.99 -16.76
CA LEU A 7 -17.71 9.56 -16.79
C LEU A 7 -19.17 9.31 -16.44
N ASN A 8 -19.90 8.60 -17.31
CA ASN A 8 -21.30 8.23 -17.07
C ASN A 8 -21.48 6.79 -16.55
N ALA A 9 -20.37 6.04 -16.44
CA ALA A 9 -20.36 4.67 -15.97
C ALA A 9 -19.06 4.38 -15.20
N PRO A 10 -19.05 3.37 -14.30
CA PRO A 10 -17.83 2.93 -13.65
C PRO A 10 -16.77 2.50 -14.67
N LEU A 11 -15.52 2.87 -14.42
CA LEU A 11 -14.38 2.34 -15.13
C LEU A 11 -14.01 0.97 -14.55
N ILE A 12 -13.96 -0.04 -15.41
CA ILE A 12 -13.54 -1.39 -15.05
C ILE A 12 -12.21 -1.65 -15.73
N GLY A 13 -11.20 -2.02 -14.93
CA GLY A 13 -9.87 -2.37 -15.42
C GLY A 13 -9.85 -3.75 -16.11
N PRO A 14 -8.76 -4.07 -16.81
CA PRO A 14 -8.53 -5.43 -17.28
C PRO A 14 -8.41 -6.40 -16.08
N ALA A 15 -8.76 -7.66 -16.31
CA ALA A 15 -8.44 -8.73 -15.36
C ALA A 15 -6.95 -9.03 -15.42
N ARG A 16 -6.29 -9.10 -14.25
CA ARG A 16 -4.86 -9.37 -14.12
C ARG A 16 -4.64 -10.58 -13.23
N ILE A 17 -3.76 -11.49 -13.64
CA ILE A 17 -3.34 -12.59 -12.78
C ILE A 17 -2.35 -12.04 -11.77
N ALA A 18 -2.75 -11.98 -10.51
CA ALA A 18 -1.92 -11.48 -9.43
C ALA A 18 -0.85 -12.52 -9.08
N LEU A 19 0.42 -12.14 -9.16
CA LEU A 19 1.54 -13.05 -8.91
C LEU A 19 2.29 -12.66 -7.64
N ASN A 20 2.68 -13.67 -6.86
CA ASN A 20 3.63 -13.50 -5.78
C ASN A 20 5.07 -13.71 -6.28
N HIS A 21 5.95 -12.78 -5.94
CA HIS A 21 7.38 -12.84 -6.26
C HIS A 21 8.28 -12.72 -5.00
N SER A 22 7.70 -12.77 -3.81
CA SER A 22 8.43 -12.76 -2.54
C SER A 22 8.45 -14.16 -1.90
N ALA A 23 9.58 -14.51 -1.28
CA ALA A 23 9.74 -15.74 -0.51
C ALA A 23 9.87 -15.45 1.01
N SER A 24 9.24 -14.38 1.50
CA SER A 24 9.25 -13.99 2.92
C SER A 24 7.86 -13.84 3.52
N SER A 25 7.73 -13.93 4.85
CA SER A 25 6.45 -13.78 5.56
C SER A 25 5.36 -14.70 4.96
N ILE A 26 4.14 -14.19 4.78
CA ILE A 26 2.99 -14.89 4.19
C ILE A 26 3.07 -15.06 2.66
N HIS A 27 4.15 -14.60 2.04
CA HIS A 27 4.44 -14.81 0.62
C HIS A 27 5.18 -16.14 0.39
N ASP A 28 5.98 -16.57 1.36
CA ASP A 28 6.57 -17.90 1.34
C ASP A 28 5.49 -19.01 1.44
N PRO A 29 5.45 -19.99 0.52
CA PRO A 29 4.44 -21.04 0.53
C PRO A 29 4.41 -21.87 1.82
N ALA A 30 5.57 -22.16 2.43
CA ALA A 30 5.63 -22.99 3.63
C ALA A 30 5.09 -22.23 4.85
N GLN A 31 5.47 -20.97 5.01
CA GLN A 31 4.96 -20.08 6.06
C GLN A 31 3.47 -19.79 5.88
N ALA A 32 3.01 -19.53 4.65
CA ALA A 32 1.60 -19.33 4.34
C ALA A 32 0.77 -20.56 4.75
N LYS A 33 1.21 -21.76 4.36
CA LYS A 33 0.55 -23.03 4.75
C LYS A 33 0.53 -23.22 6.27
N LYS A 34 1.66 -22.97 6.96
CA LYS A 34 1.77 -23.07 8.43
C LYS A 34 0.77 -22.15 9.13
N LEU A 35 0.53 -20.97 8.58
CA LEU A 35 -0.41 -19.98 9.11
C LEU A 35 -1.87 -20.18 8.62
N GLY A 36 -2.15 -21.26 7.87
CA GLY A 36 -3.49 -21.62 7.42
C GLY A 36 -3.99 -20.82 6.21
N PHE A 37 -3.10 -20.17 5.46
CA PHE A 37 -3.46 -19.52 4.20
C PHE A 37 -3.63 -20.57 3.10
N ARG A 38 -4.55 -20.31 2.17
CA ARG A 38 -4.83 -21.19 1.02
C ARG A 38 -3.72 -21.24 -0.04
N GLY A 39 -2.72 -20.37 0.09
CA GLY A 39 -1.58 -20.22 -0.82
C GLY A 39 -0.75 -18.99 -0.46
N SER A 40 0.36 -18.80 -1.16
CA SER A 40 1.19 -17.61 -1.04
C SER A 40 0.39 -16.35 -1.31
N ALA A 41 0.28 -15.47 -0.32
CA ALA A 41 -0.41 -14.20 -0.47
C ALA A 41 0.33 -13.32 -1.50
N VAL A 42 -0.43 -12.50 -2.23
CA VAL A 42 0.15 -11.44 -3.07
C VAL A 42 0.38 -10.19 -2.22
N GLY A 43 1.46 -9.45 -2.49
CA GLY A 43 1.78 -8.20 -1.82
C GLY A 43 0.67 -7.16 -1.99
N GLY A 44 0.16 -6.61 -0.89
CA GLY A 44 -0.95 -5.64 -0.92
C GLY A 44 -0.63 -4.37 -1.72
N ASN A 45 0.63 -3.95 -1.76
CA ASN A 45 1.07 -2.80 -2.55
C ASN A 45 0.92 -3.04 -4.07
N LEU A 46 0.98 -4.28 -4.54
CA LEU A 46 0.82 -4.61 -5.97
C LEU A 46 -0.62 -4.39 -6.45
N HIS A 47 -1.59 -4.32 -5.53
CA HIS A 47 -2.97 -3.97 -5.84
C HIS A 47 -3.17 -2.46 -6.02
N LEU A 48 -2.19 -1.61 -5.70
CA LEU A 48 -2.29 -0.18 -5.95
C LEU A 48 -2.20 0.12 -7.46
N ASP A 49 -1.36 -0.62 -8.17
CA ASP A 49 -1.03 -0.33 -9.56
C ASP A 49 -2.21 -0.57 -10.52
N ILE A 50 -3.08 -1.55 -10.24
CA ILE A 50 -4.27 -1.84 -11.05
C ILE A 50 -5.29 -0.68 -11.09
N PHE A 51 -5.19 0.29 -10.18
CA PHE A 51 -6.02 1.49 -10.20
C PHE A 51 -5.41 2.63 -11.02
N ALA A 52 -4.08 2.72 -11.14
CA ALA A 52 -3.41 3.91 -11.66
C ALA A 52 -3.89 4.32 -13.08
N PRO A 53 -4.01 3.43 -14.08
CA PRO A 53 -4.53 3.82 -15.39
C PRO A 53 -5.99 4.26 -15.35
N LEU A 54 -6.81 3.65 -14.48
CA LEU A 54 -8.21 4.04 -14.31
C LEU A 54 -8.33 5.44 -13.69
N LEU A 55 -7.45 5.76 -12.75
CA LEU A 55 -7.42 7.06 -12.09
C LEU A 55 -6.89 8.16 -13.03
N VAL A 56 -5.92 7.85 -13.89
CA VAL A 56 -5.50 8.76 -14.97
C VAL A 56 -6.62 8.97 -15.99
N ARG A 57 -7.43 7.95 -16.30
CA ARG A 57 -8.61 8.14 -17.15
C ARG A 57 -9.69 9.00 -16.47
N ALA A 58 -9.89 8.84 -15.17
CA ALA A 58 -10.91 9.57 -14.42
C ALA A 58 -10.53 11.03 -14.12
N TYR A 59 -9.25 11.30 -13.86
CA TYR A 59 -8.79 12.59 -13.34
C TYR A 59 -7.70 13.25 -14.20
N GLY A 60 -7.26 12.60 -15.29
CA GLY A 60 -6.13 13.04 -16.09
C GLY A 60 -4.78 12.77 -15.42
N GLN A 61 -3.71 13.27 -16.05
CA GLN A 61 -2.36 13.16 -15.53
C GLN A 61 -2.20 13.80 -14.14
N GLU A 62 -3.00 14.83 -13.83
CA GLU A 62 -2.99 15.55 -12.54
C GLU A 62 -3.20 14.63 -11.34
N TRP A 63 -3.75 13.42 -11.53
CA TRP A 63 -3.83 12.43 -10.47
C TRP A 63 -2.47 12.06 -9.88
N PHE A 64 -1.42 11.96 -10.69
CA PHE A 64 -0.06 11.75 -10.17
C PHE A 64 0.55 13.01 -9.55
N GLU A 65 -0.07 14.17 -9.75
CA GLU A 65 0.42 15.42 -9.19
C GLU A 65 -0.17 15.69 -7.81
N ARG A 66 -1.47 15.41 -7.65
CA ARG A 66 -2.27 15.82 -6.48
C ARG A 66 -3.35 14.81 -6.09
N GLY A 67 -3.35 13.62 -6.68
CA GLY A 67 -4.38 12.62 -6.47
C GLY A 67 -4.13 11.77 -5.23
N ALA A 68 -5.20 11.19 -4.70
CA ALA A 68 -5.12 10.21 -3.62
C ALA A 68 -5.84 8.91 -3.98
N LEU A 69 -5.27 7.79 -3.53
CA LEU A 69 -5.83 6.43 -3.59
C LEU A 69 -5.84 5.87 -2.18
N SER A 70 -7.01 5.50 -1.67
CA SER A 70 -7.23 5.03 -0.30
C SER A 70 -7.94 3.68 -0.34
N LEU A 71 -7.32 2.64 0.20
CA LEU A 71 -7.75 1.25 0.12
C LEU A 71 -7.70 0.58 1.50
N TYR A 72 -8.78 -0.12 1.86
CA TYR A 72 -8.83 -1.06 2.97
C TYR A 72 -8.97 -2.49 2.41
N PHE A 73 -8.09 -3.40 2.81
CA PHE A 73 -8.13 -4.78 2.34
C PHE A 73 -9.13 -5.61 3.15
N LEU A 74 -9.98 -6.35 2.43
CA LEU A 74 -11.02 -7.20 2.98
C LEU A 74 -10.62 -8.67 2.93
N ASN A 75 -10.05 -9.11 1.80
CA ASN A 75 -9.67 -10.49 1.57
C ASN A 75 -8.30 -10.58 0.89
N ILE A 76 -7.60 -11.68 1.16
CA ILE A 76 -6.29 -11.98 0.58
C ILE A 76 -6.47 -12.65 -0.79
N VAL A 77 -5.75 -12.12 -1.77
CA VAL A 77 -5.51 -12.76 -3.07
C VAL A 77 -4.24 -13.59 -2.95
N VAL A 78 -4.25 -14.81 -3.48
CA VAL A 78 -3.05 -15.66 -3.57
C VAL A 78 -2.53 -15.71 -4.99
N SER A 79 -1.26 -16.06 -5.14
CA SER A 79 -0.59 -16.11 -6.44
C SER A 79 -1.36 -16.96 -7.45
N GLY A 80 -1.57 -16.43 -8.66
CA GLY A 80 -2.27 -17.08 -9.76
C GLY A 80 -3.75 -16.70 -9.90
N GLU A 81 -4.31 -15.92 -8.97
CA GLU A 81 -5.71 -15.53 -9.05
C GLU A 81 -5.95 -14.26 -9.86
N PRO A 82 -7.10 -14.17 -10.57
CA PRO A 82 -7.44 -12.99 -11.32
C PRO A 82 -8.02 -11.88 -10.43
N VAL A 83 -7.46 -10.68 -10.49
CA VAL A 83 -7.95 -9.47 -9.82
C VAL A 83 -8.36 -8.41 -10.85
N GLN A 84 -9.37 -7.61 -10.52
CA GLN A 84 -9.86 -6.52 -11.36
C GLN A 84 -10.23 -5.31 -10.52
N ALA A 85 -9.76 -4.13 -10.92
CA ALA A 85 -10.11 -2.85 -10.30
C ALA A 85 -11.40 -2.27 -10.91
N VAL A 86 -12.16 -1.57 -10.08
CA VAL A 86 -13.33 -0.79 -10.46
C VAL A 86 -13.26 0.58 -9.81
N VAL A 87 -13.45 1.63 -10.61
CA VAL A 87 -13.55 3.03 -10.18
C VAL A 87 -14.93 3.53 -10.55
N GLU A 88 -15.74 3.92 -9.57
CA GLU A 88 -17.04 4.52 -9.85
C GLU A 88 -16.86 5.87 -10.55
N ALA A 89 -17.82 6.25 -11.40
CA ALA A 89 -17.83 7.56 -12.03
C ALA A 89 -17.83 8.66 -10.96
N PRO A 90 -16.85 9.58 -10.95
CA PRO A 90 -16.88 10.72 -10.05
C PRO A 90 -18.15 11.55 -10.28
N PRO A 91 -18.84 12.01 -9.21
CA PRO A 91 -20.09 12.76 -9.34
C PRO A 91 -19.91 14.15 -9.98
N ALA A 92 -18.68 14.65 -10.01
CA ALA A 92 -18.26 15.84 -10.72
C ALA A 92 -16.75 15.72 -11.05
N PRO A 93 -16.22 16.46 -12.04
CA PRO A 93 -14.79 16.48 -12.32
C PRO A 93 -13.95 16.78 -11.06
N GLY A 94 -12.97 15.92 -10.79
CA GLY A 94 -12.09 16.04 -9.62
C GLY A 94 -12.69 15.60 -8.27
N ALA A 95 -14.00 15.32 -8.20
CA ALA A 95 -14.64 14.89 -6.96
C ALA A 95 -14.15 13.49 -6.53
N GLN A 96 -14.12 13.25 -5.22
CA GLN A 96 -13.86 11.92 -4.68
C GLN A 96 -14.90 10.90 -5.17
N THR A 97 -14.45 9.70 -5.51
CA THR A 97 -15.28 8.57 -5.93
C THR A 97 -14.95 7.31 -5.14
N ARG A 98 -15.90 6.36 -5.11
CA ARG A 98 -15.67 5.03 -4.54
C ARG A 98 -14.92 4.14 -5.51
N ILE A 99 -14.09 3.28 -4.97
CA ILE A 99 -13.31 2.31 -5.73
C ILE A 99 -13.31 0.97 -5.00
N HIS A 100 -13.08 -0.11 -5.73
CA HIS A 100 -12.85 -1.43 -5.15
C HIS A 100 -12.07 -2.32 -6.11
N ALA A 101 -11.45 -3.36 -5.57
CA ALA A 101 -10.95 -4.48 -6.36
C ALA A 101 -11.72 -5.74 -6.00
N ARG A 102 -11.89 -6.63 -6.98
CA ARG A 102 -12.58 -7.91 -6.85
C ARG A 102 -11.81 -8.99 -7.57
N ARG A 103 -12.12 -10.26 -7.29
CA ARG A 103 -11.70 -11.32 -8.20
C ARG A 103 -12.47 -11.21 -9.52
N ALA A 104 -11.79 -11.41 -10.65
CA ALA A 104 -12.44 -11.25 -11.96
C ALA A 104 -13.34 -12.47 -12.32
N ASP A 105 -13.05 -13.63 -11.74
CA ASP A 105 -13.83 -14.86 -11.90
C ASP A 105 -14.94 -15.02 -10.84
N ASP A 106 -14.88 -14.24 -9.75
CA ASP A 106 -15.92 -14.16 -8.72
C ASP A 106 -16.08 -12.71 -8.24
N HIS A 107 -17.08 -12.02 -8.77
CA HIS A 107 -17.32 -10.62 -8.46
C HIS A 107 -17.83 -10.37 -7.02
N ALA A 108 -18.35 -11.40 -6.34
CA ALA A 108 -18.76 -11.30 -4.94
C ALA A 108 -17.54 -11.27 -4.00
N PHE A 109 -16.42 -11.84 -4.43
CA PHE A 109 -15.15 -11.79 -3.71
C PHE A 109 -14.52 -10.40 -3.82
N ARG A 110 -14.69 -9.56 -2.78
CA ARG A 110 -14.05 -8.25 -2.68
C ARG A 110 -12.63 -8.37 -2.11
N VAL A 111 -11.64 -7.87 -2.84
CA VAL A 111 -10.24 -7.83 -2.40
C VAL A 111 -10.02 -6.63 -1.47
N CYS A 112 -10.40 -5.44 -1.94
CA CYS A 112 -10.32 -4.21 -1.19
C CYS A 112 -11.43 -3.24 -1.61
N GLU A 113 -11.67 -2.23 -0.77
CA GLU A 113 -12.58 -1.13 -1.02
C GLU A 113 -11.98 0.19 -0.54
N GLY A 114 -12.46 1.31 -1.09
CA GLY A 114 -12.13 2.61 -0.55
C GLY A 114 -12.50 3.75 -1.50
N THR A 115 -11.63 4.75 -1.59
CA THR A 115 -11.90 5.97 -2.35
C THR A 115 -10.68 6.45 -3.12
N ALA A 116 -10.91 7.12 -4.26
CA ALA A 116 -9.90 7.91 -4.93
C ALA A 116 -10.41 9.34 -5.16
N SER A 117 -9.50 10.30 -5.21
CA SER A 117 -9.81 11.74 -5.35
C SER A 117 -8.70 12.48 -6.08
N LEU A 118 -9.00 13.71 -6.49
CA LEU A 118 -8.03 14.69 -6.97
C LEU A 118 -8.02 15.90 -6.02
N GLY A 119 -6.88 16.21 -5.41
CA GLY A 119 -6.73 17.31 -4.45
C GLY A 119 -7.14 16.90 -3.03
N ASP A 120 -8.28 17.41 -2.56
CA ASP A 120 -8.72 17.19 -1.18
C ASP A 120 -9.11 15.72 -0.94
N HIS A 121 -8.42 15.11 0.02
CA HIS A 121 -8.61 13.73 0.45
C HIS A 121 -8.85 13.63 1.96
N ALA A 122 -9.22 14.72 2.64
CA ALA A 122 -9.53 14.74 4.07
C ALA A 122 -10.74 13.85 4.43
N ARG A 123 -11.55 13.50 3.43
CA ARG A 123 -12.72 12.61 3.55
C ARG A 123 -12.52 11.25 2.87
N SER A 124 -11.28 10.85 2.62
CA SER A 124 -11.00 9.52 2.08
C SER A 124 -11.49 8.41 3.00
N ALA A 125 -11.65 7.20 2.45
CA ALA A 125 -12.06 6.03 3.22
C ALA A 125 -11.20 5.79 4.46
N LEU A 126 -9.87 5.94 4.37
CA LEU A 126 -8.98 5.78 5.52
C LEU A 126 -8.86 7.03 6.41
N ALA A 127 -9.17 8.23 5.90
CA ALA A 127 -9.21 9.43 6.74
C ALA A 127 -10.40 9.40 7.71
N LEU A 128 -11.55 8.88 7.25
CA LEU A 128 -12.77 8.75 8.06
C LEU A 128 -12.82 7.48 8.91
N ARG A 129 -11.84 6.59 8.77
CA ARG A 129 -11.83 5.31 9.47
C ARG A 129 -11.45 5.50 10.93
N ASP A 130 -12.24 4.92 11.83
CA ASP A 130 -11.82 4.70 13.22
C ASP A 130 -10.62 3.75 13.24
N LEU A 131 -9.48 4.28 13.68
CA LEU A 131 -8.22 3.55 13.72
C LEU A 131 -8.21 2.48 14.83
N LYS A 132 -9.14 2.55 15.79
CA LYS A 132 -9.27 1.68 16.98
C LYS A 132 -7.95 1.45 17.70
N THR A 133 -7.80 2.06 18.87
CA THR A 133 -6.66 1.79 19.75
C THR A 133 -7.07 0.93 20.94
N CYS A 134 -6.12 0.20 21.52
CA CYS A 134 -6.34 -0.54 22.77
C CYS A 134 -5.35 -0.12 23.86
N ASP A 135 -5.56 -0.63 25.07
CA ASP A 135 -4.64 -0.41 26.19
C ASP A 135 -3.29 -1.11 25.93
N ASP A 136 -2.22 -0.57 26.50
CA ASP A 136 -0.87 -1.14 26.33
C ASP A 136 -0.75 -2.56 26.91
N ALA A 137 -1.49 -2.85 27.99
CA ALA A 137 -1.47 -4.15 28.67
C ALA A 137 -1.98 -5.30 27.80
N ASP A 138 -2.73 -4.98 26.75
CA ASP A 138 -3.30 -5.91 25.78
C ASP A 138 -2.30 -6.33 24.68
N LEU A 139 -1.17 -5.62 24.57
CA LEU A 139 -0.17 -5.79 23.52
C LEU A 139 1.05 -6.56 24.04
N ARG A 140 1.65 -7.39 23.18
CA ARG A 140 2.92 -8.07 23.46
C ARG A 140 4.00 -7.64 22.47
N MET A 141 3.71 -7.64 21.17
CA MET A 141 4.64 -7.24 20.09
C MET A 141 4.77 -5.72 19.96
N LEU A 142 3.67 -4.98 20.10
CA LEU A 142 3.62 -3.51 20.00
C LEU A 142 3.53 -2.85 21.37
N LYS A 143 3.90 -3.57 22.42
CA LYS A 143 3.95 -3.03 23.78
C LYS A 143 4.88 -1.81 23.85
N GLY A 144 4.41 -0.76 24.48
CA GLY A 144 5.07 0.53 24.63
C GLY A 144 4.86 1.48 23.45
N VAL A 145 4.36 1.01 22.31
CA VAL A 145 4.12 1.85 21.13
C VAL A 145 2.93 2.77 21.39
N LYS A 146 3.05 4.06 21.06
CA LYS A 146 1.96 5.04 21.25
C LYS A 146 1.71 5.87 20.01
N PRO A 147 0.45 6.32 19.76
CA PRO A 147 0.18 7.36 18.79
C PRO A 147 1.08 8.58 19.03
N GLY A 148 1.64 9.14 17.96
CA GLY A 148 2.63 10.22 18.00
C GLY A 148 4.08 9.78 18.09
N GLN A 149 4.38 8.51 18.38
CA GLN A 149 5.75 7.99 18.37
C GLN A 149 6.38 8.15 16.98
N SER A 150 7.57 8.74 16.94
CA SER A 150 8.38 8.80 15.72
C SER A 150 8.84 7.40 15.31
N LEU A 151 8.72 7.10 14.03
CA LEU A 151 9.25 5.88 13.39
C LEU A 151 10.60 6.16 12.70
N GLY A 152 11.16 7.34 12.97
CA GLY A 152 12.44 7.80 12.42
C GLY A 152 12.31 8.50 11.07
N ARG A 153 13.49 8.76 10.51
CA ARG A 153 13.69 9.30 9.17
C ARG A 153 14.72 8.44 8.44
N ALA A 154 14.51 8.20 7.15
CA ALA A 154 15.44 7.50 6.29
C ALA A 154 15.45 8.12 4.90
N GLU A 155 16.62 8.15 4.28
CA GLU A 155 16.75 8.47 2.86
C GLU A 155 16.43 7.24 2.01
N GLY A 156 15.77 7.45 0.88
CA GLY A 156 15.36 6.38 -0.01
C GLY A 156 15.34 6.80 -1.48
N ILE A 157 15.59 5.84 -2.35
CA ILE A 157 15.51 6.00 -3.81
C ILE A 157 14.63 4.88 -4.36
N VAL A 158 13.69 5.23 -5.23
CA VAL A 158 13.01 4.24 -6.07
C VAL A 158 13.90 4.01 -7.29
N ARG A 159 14.66 2.91 -7.29
CA ARG A 159 15.58 2.61 -8.39
C ARG A 159 14.79 2.15 -9.60
N ARG A 160 15.14 2.69 -10.77
CA ARG A 160 14.61 2.24 -12.05
C ARG A 160 14.84 0.76 -12.27
N THR A 161 16.03 0.26 -11.94
CA THR A 161 16.38 -1.16 -12.10
C THR A 161 15.40 -2.08 -11.36
N ASP A 162 15.01 -1.70 -10.14
CA ASP A 162 14.10 -2.49 -9.31
C ASP A 162 12.69 -2.50 -9.93
N GLN A 163 12.19 -1.34 -10.33
CA GLN A 163 10.87 -1.23 -10.97
C GLN A 163 10.84 -1.91 -12.34
N ASP A 164 11.87 -1.76 -13.15
CA ASP A 164 11.97 -2.40 -14.47
C ASP A 164 11.96 -3.92 -14.35
N ALA A 165 12.64 -4.47 -13.34
CA ALA A 165 12.62 -5.89 -13.01
C ALA A 165 11.23 -6.35 -12.55
N GLN A 166 10.55 -5.58 -11.69
CA GLN A 166 9.18 -5.86 -11.26
C GLN A 166 8.17 -5.85 -12.42
N ILE A 167 8.34 -4.96 -13.39
CA ILE A 167 7.49 -4.97 -14.58
C ILE A 167 7.86 -6.15 -15.49
N ALA A 168 9.16 -6.44 -15.67
CA ALA A 168 9.61 -7.52 -16.55
C ALA A 168 9.21 -8.92 -16.05
N ASN A 169 9.18 -9.11 -14.72
CA ASN A 169 8.80 -10.39 -14.11
C ASN A 169 7.30 -10.51 -13.83
N GLY A 170 6.49 -9.48 -14.09
CA GLY A 170 5.04 -9.48 -13.88
C GLY A 170 4.57 -9.16 -12.45
N SER A 171 5.46 -8.74 -11.54
CA SER A 171 5.08 -8.27 -10.19
C SER A 171 4.22 -7.01 -10.25
N ASN A 172 4.56 -6.07 -11.15
CA ASN A 172 3.69 -4.94 -11.43
C ASN A 172 2.57 -5.40 -12.37
N ASN A 173 1.37 -5.52 -11.81
CA ASN A 173 0.22 -6.09 -12.51
C ASN A 173 -0.41 -5.15 -13.55
N GLU A 174 -0.01 -3.88 -13.61
CA GLU A 174 -0.60 -2.88 -14.50
C GLU A 174 0.44 -1.83 -14.93
N PRO A 175 1.40 -2.20 -15.78
CA PRO A 175 2.46 -1.30 -16.20
C PRO A 175 1.92 -0.16 -17.07
N MET A 176 2.50 1.03 -16.90
CA MET A 176 2.25 2.21 -17.71
C MET A 176 3.53 2.66 -18.42
N ASP A 177 3.40 3.29 -19.59
CA ASP A 177 4.56 3.82 -20.34
C ASP A 177 5.41 4.78 -19.49
N TRP A 178 4.76 5.58 -18.64
CA TRP A 178 5.41 6.53 -17.73
C TRP A 178 6.30 5.86 -16.67
N TYR A 179 6.16 4.55 -16.44
CA TYR A 179 6.98 3.81 -15.47
C TYR A 179 8.35 3.40 -16.01
N ARG A 180 8.53 3.42 -17.34
CA ARG A 180 9.79 3.04 -18.00
C ARG A 180 10.37 4.19 -18.81
N GLY A 181 9.52 4.94 -19.50
CA GLY A 181 9.91 5.91 -20.50
C GLY A 181 9.78 7.36 -20.05
N ALA A 182 9.65 8.24 -21.05
CA ALA A 182 9.29 9.63 -20.83
C ALA A 182 7.86 9.73 -20.27
N SER A 183 7.64 10.71 -19.42
CA SER A 183 6.33 11.08 -18.90
C SER A 183 6.09 12.58 -19.14
N PRO A 184 4.86 13.09 -18.93
CA PRO A 184 4.57 14.52 -18.97
C PRO A 184 5.44 15.38 -18.04
N TRP A 185 6.11 14.77 -17.06
CA TRP A 185 6.95 15.44 -16.06
C TRP A 185 8.47 15.36 -16.34
N GLY A 186 8.86 14.95 -17.55
CA GLY A 186 10.26 15.02 -18.01
C GLY A 186 11.16 13.84 -17.60
N GLY A 187 10.60 12.76 -17.08
CA GLY A 187 11.33 11.53 -16.73
C GLY A 187 10.39 10.41 -16.29
N PRO A 188 10.87 9.18 -16.08
CA PRO A 188 10.02 8.10 -15.59
C PRO A 188 9.54 8.38 -14.17
N ILE A 189 8.40 7.80 -13.81
CA ILE A 189 7.83 7.91 -12.47
C ILE A 189 7.75 6.55 -11.79
N ALA A 190 7.77 6.56 -10.47
CA ALA A 190 7.47 5.40 -9.66
C ALA A 190 6.00 5.01 -9.85
N SER A 191 5.75 3.70 -9.95
CA SER A 191 4.40 3.15 -9.83
C SER A 191 3.81 3.46 -8.44
N ALA A 192 2.50 3.30 -8.28
CA ALA A 192 1.86 3.50 -6.97
C ALA A 192 2.39 2.47 -5.95
N GLY A 193 2.58 1.22 -6.39
CA GLY A 193 3.21 0.16 -5.60
C GLY A 193 4.65 0.50 -5.18
N SER A 194 5.46 1.03 -6.10
CA SER A 194 6.83 1.48 -5.83
C SER A 194 6.89 2.70 -4.90
N THR A 195 5.94 3.63 -5.05
CA THR A 195 5.76 4.80 -4.17
C THR A 195 5.43 4.34 -2.75
N ALA A 196 4.54 3.36 -2.60
CA ALA A 196 4.25 2.74 -1.30
C ALA A 196 5.51 2.09 -0.70
N ALA A 197 6.25 1.35 -1.53
CA ALA A 197 7.47 0.65 -1.12
C ALA A 197 8.56 1.61 -0.64
N LEU A 198 8.75 2.76 -1.29
CA LEU A 198 9.67 3.81 -0.84
C LEU A 198 9.40 4.18 0.62
N MET A 199 8.15 4.44 0.97
CA MET A 199 7.77 4.84 2.33
C MET A 199 7.80 3.67 3.30
N PHE A 200 7.32 2.49 2.87
CA PHE A 200 7.30 1.28 3.69
C PHE A 200 8.69 0.78 4.10
N ARG A 201 9.73 1.03 3.29
CA ARG A 201 11.14 0.75 3.63
C ARG A 201 11.59 1.45 4.92
N LEU A 202 10.92 2.51 5.38
CA LEU A 202 11.17 3.09 6.71
C LEU A 202 11.07 2.04 7.83
N LEU A 203 10.14 1.10 7.70
CA LEU A 203 9.83 0.06 8.70
C LEU A 203 10.52 -1.27 8.44
N VAL A 204 10.72 -1.68 7.18
CA VAL A 204 11.30 -3.00 6.85
C VAL A 204 12.74 -2.96 6.39
N GLY A 205 13.30 -1.76 6.21
CA GLY A 205 14.64 -1.50 5.69
C GLY A 205 14.80 -1.81 4.21
N ASP A 206 16.05 -1.98 3.80
CA ASP A 206 16.49 -2.13 2.41
C ASP A 206 16.74 -3.58 1.98
N GLY A 207 16.36 -4.55 2.83
CA GLY A 207 16.53 -5.98 2.60
C GLY A 207 17.75 -6.58 3.30
N GLU A 208 18.72 -5.76 3.75
CA GLU A 208 19.84 -6.22 4.58
C GLU A 208 19.56 -6.05 6.09
N HIS A 209 18.71 -5.07 6.45
CA HIS A 209 18.38 -4.77 7.84
C HIS A 209 16.86 -4.69 8.04
N HIS A 210 16.28 -5.57 8.86
CA HIS A 210 14.89 -5.43 9.28
C HIS A 210 14.77 -4.30 10.32
N HIS A 211 14.02 -3.25 10.01
CA HIS A 211 13.82 -2.12 10.92
C HIS A 211 12.55 -2.23 11.78
N HIS A 212 11.99 -3.43 11.97
CA HIS A 212 10.85 -3.62 12.86
C HIS A 212 11.16 -3.12 14.28
N ASP A 213 12.42 -3.22 14.70
CA ASP A 213 12.91 -2.69 15.98
C ASP A 213 12.72 -1.17 16.11
N ARG A 214 12.61 -0.41 15.01
CA ARG A 214 12.24 1.02 15.05
C ARG A 214 10.81 1.25 15.52
N ILE A 215 9.94 0.27 15.30
CA ILE A 215 8.55 0.29 15.79
C ILE A 215 8.57 -0.17 17.25
N SER A 216 9.04 -1.39 17.48
CA SER A 216 9.09 -2.03 18.78
C SER A 216 10.11 -3.19 18.75
N PRO A 217 10.97 -3.31 19.78
CA PRO A 217 11.93 -4.41 19.88
C PRO A 217 11.25 -5.77 20.15
N HIS A 218 9.94 -5.79 20.44
CA HIS A 218 9.20 -7.01 20.77
C HIS A 218 8.57 -7.69 19.56
N ILE A 219 8.63 -7.07 18.37
CA ILE A 219 8.04 -7.65 17.15
C ILE A 219 8.84 -8.89 16.71
N GLY A 220 10.17 -8.80 16.72
CA GLY A 220 11.07 -9.83 16.20
C GLY A 220 10.70 -10.23 14.77
N ASP A 221 10.74 -11.53 14.48
CA ASP A 221 10.46 -12.12 13.15
C ASP A 221 8.97 -12.35 12.86
N ALA A 222 8.07 -11.70 13.61
CA ALA A 222 6.64 -11.85 13.40
C ALA A 222 6.25 -11.46 11.96
N SER A 223 5.48 -12.34 11.32
CA SER A 223 4.99 -12.16 9.95
C SER A 223 4.04 -10.98 9.85
N GLY A 224 4.35 -10.08 8.91
CA GLY A 224 3.55 -8.90 8.58
C GLY A 224 2.49 -9.18 7.53
N MET A 225 1.37 -8.45 7.61
CA MET A 225 0.29 -8.44 6.63
C MET A 225 -0.23 -7.02 6.45
N PHE A 226 -0.39 -6.58 5.20
CA PHE A 226 -0.93 -5.26 4.87
C PHE A 226 -2.45 -5.25 5.02
N GLY A 227 -2.96 -4.31 5.83
CA GLY A 227 -4.39 -4.16 6.08
C GLY A 227 -5.01 -2.99 5.32
N ALA A 228 -4.24 -1.96 4.97
CA ALA A 228 -4.73 -0.78 4.27
C ALA A 228 -3.58 0.05 3.68
N PHE A 229 -3.80 0.73 2.56
CA PHE A 229 -2.89 1.74 2.02
C PHE A 229 -3.67 2.97 1.61
N GLN A 230 -3.18 4.14 1.97
CA GLN A 230 -3.48 5.37 1.26
C GLN A 230 -2.19 5.98 0.76
N ILE A 231 -2.18 6.42 -0.50
CA ILE A 231 -1.14 7.27 -1.07
C ILE A 231 -1.82 8.56 -1.53
N ALA A 232 -1.22 9.70 -1.22
CA ALA A 232 -1.64 11.00 -1.73
C ALA A 232 -0.42 11.76 -2.27
N TYR A 233 -0.46 12.17 -3.53
CA TYR A 233 0.55 13.04 -4.15
C TYR A 233 0.23 14.51 -3.82
N GLU A 234 1.26 15.37 -3.69
CA GLU A 234 1.05 16.80 -3.38
C GLU A 234 1.76 17.76 -4.34
N ASN A 235 2.93 17.40 -4.88
CA ASN A 235 3.75 18.30 -5.70
C ASN A 235 4.35 17.60 -6.93
N GLY A 236 3.55 16.75 -7.59
CA GLY A 236 4.02 15.94 -8.71
C GLY A 236 4.23 14.47 -8.34
N PRO A 237 4.58 13.66 -9.35
CA PRO A 237 4.86 12.24 -9.13
C PRO A 237 6.12 12.03 -8.30
N VAL A 238 6.23 10.84 -7.71
CA VAL A 238 7.52 10.32 -7.26
C VAL A 238 8.30 9.88 -8.50
N PHE A 239 9.51 10.38 -8.68
CA PHE A 239 10.39 10.05 -9.80
C PHE A 239 11.28 8.86 -9.46
N LEU A 240 11.69 8.12 -10.49
CA LEU A 240 12.74 7.12 -10.35
C LEU A 240 14.11 7.78 -10.25
N ASP A 241 15.03 7.10 -9.56
CA ASP A 241 16.45 7.46 -9.43
C ASP A 241 16.69 8.86 -8.84
N ARG A 242 15.71 9.38 -8.09
CA ARG A 242 15.85 10.59 -7.27
C ARG A 242 15.77 10.25 -5.78
N PRO A 243 16.56 10.93 -4.93
CA PRO A 243 16.50 10.70 -3.49
C PRO A 243 15.30 11.42 -2.87
N TYR A 244 14.74 10.76 -1.86
CA TYR A 244 13.65 11.26 -1.04
C TYR A 244 13.97 11.01 0.42
N SER A 245 13.68 12.01 1.26
CA SER A 245 13.68 11.84 2.70
C SER A 245 12.30 11.38 3.15
N VAL A 246 12.24 10.22 3.81
CA VAL A 246 11.00 9.65 4.35
C VAL A 246 11.01 9.74 5.85
N GLU A 247 9.98 10.35 6.43
CA GLU A 247 9.74 10.34 7.87
C GLU A 247 8.37 9.75 8.19
N GLY A 248 8.23 9.14 9.36
CA GLY A 248 6.98 8.50 9.74
C GLY A 248 6.69 8.57 11.23
N LYS A 249 5.41 8.37 11.58
CA LYS A 249 4.94 8.33 12.96
C LYS A 249 3.79 7.35 13.13
N ALA A 250 3.73 6.69 14.28
CA ALA A 250 2.57 5.92 14.67
C ALA A 250 1.36 6.85 14.87
N VAL A 251 0.18 6.45 14.39
CA VAL A 251 -1.08 7.19 14.58
C VAL A 251 -2.18 6.36 15.25
N GLY A 252 -1.96 5.05 15.38
CA GLY A 252 -2.85 4.15 16.10
C GLY A 252 -2.18 2.81 16.33
N VAL A 253 -2.49 2.17 17.45
CA VAL A 253 -1.99 0.84 17.78
C VAL A 253 -3.11 0.06 18.46
N GLY A 254 -3.30 -1.18 18.05
CA GLY A 254 -4.37 -2.00 18.60
C GLY A 254 -4.18 -3.49 18.34
N GLN A 255 -5.19 -4.26 18.71
CA GLN A 255 -5.20 -5.70 18.46
C GLN A 255 -6.54 -6.23 17.99
N SER A 256 -6.48 -7.43 17.40
CA SER A 256 -7.58 -8.32 17.09
C SER A 256 -7.24 -9.72 17.64
N PRO A 257 -8.16 -10.70 17.56
CA PRO A 257 -7.86 -12.06 18.00
C PRO A 257 -6.61 -12.66 17.33
N LYS A 258 -6.35 -12.34 16.06
CA LYS A 258 -5.25 -12.94 15.27
C LYS A 258 -4.03 -12.05 15.08
N THR A 259 -4.16 -10.73 15.26
CA THR A 259 -3.08 -9.78 14.96
C THR A 259 -2.97 -8.68 16.01
N GLU A 260 -1.76 -8.19 16.27
CA GLU A 260 -1.58 -6.80 16.69
C GLU A 260 -1.44 -5.94 15.43
N TYR A 261 -1.73 -4.64 15.52
CA TYR A 261 -1.65 -3.78 14.35
C TYR A 261 -1.22 -2.35 14.68
N LEU A 262 -0.50 -1.77 13.72
CA LEU A 262 0.00 -0.40 13.70
C LEU A 262 -0.65 0.35 12.55
N TRP A 263 -1.33 1.45 12.88
CA TRP A 263 -1.59 2.53 11.95
C TRP A 263 -0.47 3.54 12.03
N TRP A 264 0.05 3.96 10.88
CA TRP A 264 1.11 4.95 10.83
C TRP A 264 1.01 5.78 9.56
N ASP A 265 1.51 7.01 9.68
CA ASP A 265 1.61 7.96 8.59
C ASP A 265 3.08 8.13 8.20
N ALA A 266 3.33 8.32 6.92
CA ALA A 266 4.64 8.65 6.35
C ALA A 266 4.54 9.83 5.39
N THR A 267 5.61 10.60 5.29
CA THR A 267 5.77 11.70 4.33
C THR A 267 7.08 11.52 3.60
N ALA A 268 7.04 11.52 2.27
CA ALA A 268 8.21 11.54 1.40
C ALA A 268 8.43 12.96 0.86
N THR A 269 9.62 13.50 1.09
CA THR A 269 10.02 14.86 0.73
C THR A 269 11.19 14.79 -0.26
N ASP A 270 11.13 15.59 -1.33
CA ASP A 270 12.18 15.67 -2.34
C ASP A 270 13.38 16.53 -1.89
N GLU A 271 14.44 16.58 -2.71
CA GLU A 271 15.66 17.35 -2.44
C GLU A 271 15.43 18.86 -2.33
N SER A 272 14.32 19.37 -2.88
CA SER A 272 13.94 20.79 -2.77
C SER A 272 13.19 21.10 -1.46
N GLY A 273 12.93 20.08 -0.64
CA GLY A 273 12.17 20.20 0.60
C GLY A 273 10.65 20.18 0.41
N LYS A 274 10.15 19.80 -0.77
CA LYS A 274 8.72 19.71 -1.05
C LYS A 274 8.20 18.30 -0.79
N VAL A 275 7.01 18.20 -0.21
CA VAL A 275 6.32 16.92 -0.03
C VAL A 275 5.90 16.38 -1.39
N ALA A 276 6.46 15.24 -1.78
CA ALA A 276 6.08 14.56 -3.02
C ALA A 276 4.84 13.69 -2.80
N ALA A 277 4.85 12.89 -1.73
CA ALA A 277 3.74 12.01 -1.39
C ALA A 277 3.60 11.80 0.12
N ARG A 278 2.37 11.51 0.55
CA ARG A 278 2.03 11.03 1.89
C ARG A 278 1.46 9.63 1.81
N MET A 279 1.66 8.87 2.88
CA MET A 279 1.06 7.56 3.05
C MET A 279 0.41 7.42 4.41
N ARG A 280 -0.77 6.79 4.45
CA ARG A 280 -1.32 6.17 5.66
C ARG A 280 -1.37 4.68 5.45
N HIS A 281 -0.82 3.91 6.37
CA HIS A 281 -0.73 2.46 6.23
C HIS A 281 -1.19 1.74 7.50
N LEU A 282 -1.91 0.63 7.31
CA LEU A 282 -2.20 -0.34 8.36
C LEU A 282 -1.30 -1.56 8.15
N LEU A 283 -0.37 -1.76 9.07
CA LEU A 283 0.44 -2.97 9.15
C LEU A 283 -0.08 -3.85 10.28
N ARG A 284 -0.29 -5.14 10.00
CA ARG A 284 -0.72 -6.14 10.98
C ARG A 284 0.41 -7.14 11.21
N PHE A 285 0.65 -7.51 12.45
CA PHE A 285 1.59 -8.56 12.84
C PHE A 285 0.81 -9.78 13.31
N ILE A 286 1.08 -10.94 12.70
CA ILE A 286 0.34 -12.17 12.94
C ILE A 286 0.80 -12.79 14.26
N LYS A 287 -0.08 -12.86 15.25
CA LYS A 287 0.26 -13.35 16.59
C LYS A 287 0.79 -14.78 16.58
N ALA A 288 0.17 -15.67 15.81
CA ALA A 288 0.58 -17.07 15.67
C ALA A 288 1.99 -17.26 15.06
N SER A 289 2.60 -16.21 14.52
CA SER A 289 3.99 -16.24 14.02
C SER A 289 5.01 -15.77 15.05
N SER A 290 4.57 -15.21 16.18
CA SER A 290 5.44 -14.67 17.23
C SER A 290 5.61 -15.67 18.37
N PRO A 291 6.82 -15.80 18.96
CA PRO A 291 7.05 -16.58 20.17
C PRO A 291 6.31 -15.99 21.39
N LEU A 292 5.85 -14.74 21.32
CA LEU A 292 5.09 -14.11 22.39
C LEU A 292 3.65 -14.63 22.51
N TYR A 293 3.17 -15.44 21.56
CA TYR A 293 1.83 -16.04 21.56
C TYR A 293 1.88 -17.57 21.36
N PRO A 294 2.53 -18.32 22.28
CA PRO A 294 2.65 -19.78 22.16
C PRO A 294 1.28 -20.47 22.11
N GLU A 295 0.25 -19.88 22.73
CA GLU A 295 -1.11 -20.39 22.75
C GLU A 295 -1.81 -20.37 21.38
N LEU A 296 -1.30 -19.59 20.42
CA LEU A 296 -1.85 -19.46 19.08
C LEU A 296 -1.05 -20.19 18.00
N GLN A 297 0.09 -20.79 18.36
CA GLN A 297 0.89 -21.56 17.43
C GLN A 297 0.23 -22.92 17.19
N ALA A 298 0.07 -23.31 15.92
CA ALA A 298 -0.43 -24.63 15.57
C ALA A 298 0.51 -25.69 16.17
N ARG A 299 -0.07 -26.68 16.86
CA ARG A 299 0.66 -27.88 17.30
C ARG A 299 1.05 -28.74 16.11
#